data_AF-A0A953BNX5-F1
#
_entry.id   AF-A0A953BNX5-F1
#
_cell.length_a   1.000
_cell.length_b   1.000
_cell.length_c   1.000
_cell.angle_alpha   90.00
_cell.angle_beta   90.00
_cell.angle_gamma   90.00
#
_symmetry.space_group_name_H-M   'P 1'
#
loop_
_entity.id
_entity.type
_entity.pdbx_description
1 polymer ?
#
loop_
_entity_poly.entity_id
_entity_poly.type
_entity_poly.pdbx_seq_one_letter_code
_entity_poly.pdbx_strand_id
1 'polypeptide(L)'
;MRPWVPAMKQTRTGSNQTPRRPRAIGLAAFAAASAVGILIGASAGTFSHAEGASYLSNDPRACVNCHVMRDHYDGWQKASHHAVATCNDCHVPQDIIGKYFTKADHGWRHSRGFTLNDFHEPIQIKESSRRVVLDNCVRCHQGMVDGISHAAVPGSAGVEAIDCIRCHARVAHGPRR
;
A
#
# COMPACT_ATOMS: atom_id res chain seq x y z
N MET A 1 19.31 2.06 -99.34
CA MET A 1 19.73 1.00 -98.39
C MET A 1 19.92 1.66 -97.03
N ARG A 2 19.03 1.40 -96.06
CA ARG A 2 19.09 1.95 -94.69
C ARG A 2 19.44 0.81 -93.74
N PRO A 3 20.46 0.93 -92.87
CA PRO A 3 20.82 -0.14 -91.95
C PRO A 3 19.78 -0.22 -90.81
N TRP A 4 19.37 -1.45 -90.52
CA TRP A 4 18.45 -1.80 -89.44
C TRP A 4 19.23 -1.78 -88.11
N VAL A 5 18.83 -0.93 -87.17
CA VAL A 5 19.40 -0.87 -85.82
C VAL A 5 18.46 -1.62 -84.87
N PRO A 6 18.92 -2.62 -84.11
CA PRO A 6 18.07 -3.35 -83.17
C PRO A 6 17.78 -2.49 -81.93
N ALA A 7 16.50 -2.41 -81.56
CA ALA A 7 16.04 -1.69 -80.37
C ALA A 7 16.60 -2.35 -79.10
N MET A 8 17.46 -1.62 -78.37
CA MET A 8 17.89 -1.99 -77.03
C MET A 8 16.69 -1.97 -76.09
N LYS A 9 16.33 -3.14 -75.52
CA LYS A 9 15.34 -3.24 -74.45
C LYS A 9 15.93 -2.63 -73.18
N GLN A 10 15.40 -1.48 -72.74
CA GLN A 10 15.65 -0.92 -71.41
C GLN A 10 15.13 -1.91 -70.36
N THR A 11 16.03 -2.59 -69.67
CA THR A 11 15.74 -3.28 -68.41
C THR A 11 15.41 -2.23 -67.36
N ARG A 12 14.13 -2.10 -67.03
CA ARG A 12 13.68 -1.31 -65.86
C ARG A 12 14.34 -1.88 -64.61
N THR A 13 15.32 -1.17 -64.07
CA THR A 13 15.80 -1.36 -62.70
C THR A 13 14.62 -1.22 -61.74
N GLY A 14 14.29 -2.30 -61.03
CA GLY A 14 13.21 -2.32 -60.05
C GLY A 14 13.38 -1.20 -59.03
N SER A 15 12.35 -0.38 -58.86
CA SER A 15 12.31 0.62 -57.80
C SER A 15 12.36 -0.09 -56.45
N ASN A 16 13.38 0.22 -55.67
CA ASN A 16 13.57 -0.28 -54.32
C ASN A 16 12.51 0.38 -53.41
N GLN A 17 11.32 -0.22 -53.34
CA GLN A 17 10.22 0.26 -52.50
C GLN A 17 10.54 -0.11 -51.05
N THR A 18 11.08 0.84 -50.29
CA THR A 18 11.15 0.72 -48.83
C THR A 18 9.72 0.61 -48.29
N PRO A 19 9.39 -0.40 -47.45
CA PRO A 19 8.04 -0.56 -46.95
C PRO A 19 7.69 0.65 -46.09
N ARG A 20 6.80 1.51 -46.62
CA ARG A 20 6.24 2.66 -45.89
C ARG A 20 5.42 2.11 -44.74
N ARG A 21 6.01 2.04 -43.54
CA ARG A 21 5.24 1.83 -42.30
C ARG A 21 4.11 2.87 -42.29
N PRO A 22 2.84 2.46 -42.20
CA PRO A 22 1.74 3.39 -42.32
C PRO A 22 1.85 4.42 -41.20
N ARG A 23 1.86 5.71 -41.56
CA ARG A 23 1.97 6.86 -40.63
C ARG A 23 1.03 6.76 -39.42
N ALA A 24 -0.11 6.09 -39.58
CA ALA A 24 -1.07 5.77 -38.53
C ALA A 24 -0.47 4.95 -37.36
N ILE A 25 0.43 4.00 -37.63
CA ILE A 25 1.10 3.22 -36.58
C ILE A 25 2.03 4.12 -35.76
N GLY A 26 2.71 5.09 -36.40
CA GLY A 26 3.58 6.05 -35.72
C GLY A 26 2.80 7.01 -34.81
N LEU A 27 1.66 7.52 -35.29
CA LEU A 27 0.78 8.40 -34.49
C LEU A 27 0.14 7.66 -33.30
N ALA A 28 -0.33 6.43 -33.51
CA ALA A 28 -0.91 5.63 -32.43
C ALA A 28 0.13 5.28 -31.35
N ALA A 29 1.35 4.92 -31.75
CA ALA A 29 2.44 4.67 -30.81
C ALA A 29 2.82 5.92 -30.01
N PHE A 30 2.87 7.09 -30.66
CA PHE A 30 3.15 8.36 -30.00
C PHE A 30 2.04 8.77 -29.01
N ALA A 31 0.78 8.60 -29.40
CA ALA A 31 -0.36 8.88 -28.51
C ALA A 31 -0.36 7.96 -27.28
N ALA A 32 -0.09 6.66 -27.48
CA ALA A 32 0.03 5.70 -26.38
C ALA A 32 1.19 6.06 -25.44
N ALA A 33 2.37 6.39 -25.98
CA ALA A 33 3.52 6.80 -25.20
C ALA A 33 3.25 8.08 -24.40
N SER A 34 2.58 9.07 -25.02
CA SER A 34 2.18 10.31 -24.35
C SER A 34 1.20 10.06 -23.21
N ALA A 35 0.20 9.21 -23.43
CA ALA A 35 -0.77 8.85 -22.39
C ALA A 35 -0.10 8.15 -21.20
N VAL A 36 0.81 7.19 -21.46
CA VAL A 36 1.60 6.53 -20.42
C VAL A 36 2.49 7.54 -19.68
N GLY A 37 3.15 8.45 -20.38
CA GLY A 37 3.97 9.50 -19.78
C GLY A 37 3.17 10.42 -18.85
N ILE A 38 1.97 10.83 -19.27
CA ILE A 38 1.06 11.64 -18.43
C ILE A 38 0.63 10.86 -17.19
N LEU A 39 0.26 9.58 -17.35
CA LEU A 39 -0.15 8.74 -16.22
C LEU A 39 0.99 8.56 -15.21
N ILE A 40 2.21 8.28 -15.67
CA ILE A 40 3.38 8.13 -14.80
C ILE A 40 3.69 9.46 -14.11
N GLY A 41 3.70 10.57 -14.85
CA GLY A 41 3.97 11.90 -14.31
C GLY A 41 2.96 12.33 -13.26
N ALA A 42 1.66 12.15 -13.54
CA ALA A 42 0.59 12.41 -12.58
C ALA A 42 0.71 11.51 -11.34
N SER A 43 0.92 10.21 -11.53
CA SER A 43 1.05 9.27 -10.41
C SER A 43 2.25 9.60 -9.52
N ALA A 44 3.41 9.91 -10.11
CA ALA A 44 4.62 10.29 -9.38
C ALA A 44 4.44 11.63 -8.65
N GLY A 45 3.80 12.61 -9.29
CA GLY A 45 3.46 13.90 -8.68
C GLY A 45 2.53 13.72 -7.47
N THR A 46 1.46 12.94 -7.61
CA THR A 46 0.56 12.60 -6.52
C THR A 46 1.28 11.85 -5.41
N PHE A 47 2.08 10.83 -5.73
CA PHE A 47 2.85 10.06 -4.75
C PHE A 47 3.79 10.96 -3.94
N SER A 48 4.49 11.89 -4.59
CA SER A 48 5.36 12.85 -3.92
C SER A 48 4.56 13.81 -3.02
N HIS A 49 3.44 14.33 -3.51
CA HIS A 49 2.65 15.30 -2.77
C HIS A 49 1.92 14.68 -1.58
N ALA A 50 1.53 13.40 -1.69
CA ALA A 50 0.93 12.62 -0.61
C ALA A 50 1.97 12.01 0.36
N GLU A 51 3.25 12.37 0.23
CA GLU A 51 4.36 11.82 1.02
C GLU A 51 4.40 10.28 0.99
N GLY A 52 4.15 9.67 -0.17
CA GLY A 52 3.94 8.22 -0.30
C GLY A 52 5.06 7.34 0.28
N ALA A 53 6.31 7.80 0.22
CA ALA A 53 7.45 7.10 0.79
C ALA A 53 7.43 7.04 2.33
N SER A 54 6.80 8.01 3.01
CA SER A 54 6.70 8.06 4.47
C SER A 54 5.97 6.83 5.03
N TYR A 55 5.00 6.27 4.29
CA TYR A 55 4.24 5.09 4.69
C TYR A 55 5.09 3.81 4.77
N LEU A 56 6.27 3.78 4.15
CA LEU A 56 7.23 2.67 4.27
C LEU A 56 7.99 2.69 5.60
N SER A 57 7.99 3.83 6.28
CA SER A 57 8.68 4.04 7.55
C SER A 57 7.83 3.65 8.77
N ASN A 58 8.38 3.86 9.97
CA ASN A 58 7.69 3.75 11.26
C ASN A 58 7.43 5.13 11.90
N ASP A 59 7.65 6.24 11.19
CA ASP A 59 7.36 7.57 11.73
C ASP A 59 5.84 7.71 11.95
N PRO A 60 5.37 7.92 13.20
CA PRO A 60 3.94 8.05 13.49
C PRO A 60 3.32 9.30 12.83
N ARG A 61 4.12 10.30 12.42
CA ARG A 61 3.64 11.46 11.68
C ARG A 61 3.07 11.09 10.31
N ALA A 62 3.57 10.01 9.69
CA ALA A 62 3.02 9.51 8.42
C ALA A 62 1.55 9.07 8.55
N CYS A 63 1.11 8.66 9.74
CA CYS A 63 -0.28 8.26 9.99
C CYS A 63 -1.25 9.44 9.91
N VAL A 64 -0.79 10.67 10.16
CA VAL A 64 -1.62 11.90 10.11
C VAL A 64 -1.47 12.70 8.82
N ASN A 65 -0.87 12.11 7.79
CA ASN A 65 -0.95 12.63 6.42
C ASN A 65 -2.41 12.65 5.92
N CYS A 66 -3.29 11.84 6.53
CA CYS A 66 -4.73 11.92 6.37
C CYS A 66 -5.39 12.48 7.63
N HIS A 67 -6.26 13.48 7.48
CA HIS A 67 -6.94 14.13 8.60
C HIS A 67 -7.82 13.18 9.43
N VAL A 68 -8.36 12.12 8.80
CA VAL A 68 -9.22 11.11 9.45
C VAL A 68 -8.51 10.39 10.59
N MET A 69 -7.17 10.35 10.59
CA MET A 69 -6.38 9.70 11.64
C MET A 69 -5.97 10.64 12.79
N ARG A 70 -6.28 11.94 12.72
CA ARG A 70 -5.84 12.94 13.72
C ARG A 70 -6.27 12.57 15.12
N ASP A 71 -7.54 12.20 15.32
CA ASP A 71 -8.01 11.91 16.67
C ASP A 71 -7.39 10.62 17.26
N HIS A 72 -6.98 9.66 16.41
CA HIS A 72 -6.26 8.47 16.85
C HIS A 72 -4.81 8.80 17.23
N TYR A 73 -4.17 9.67 16.46
CA TYR A 73 -2.82 10.16 16.71
C TYR A 73 -2.76 11.03 17.97
N ASP A 74 -3.70 11.97 18.14
CA ASP A 74 -3.80 12.81 19.32
C ASP A 74 -4.12 12.00 20.58
N GLY A 75 -4.96 10.97 20.44
CA GLY A 75 -5.21 10.00 21.49
C GLY A 75 -3.94 9.22 21.87
N TRP A 76 -3.16 8.81 20.87
CA TRP A 76 -1.87 8.13 21.07
C TRP A 76 -0.85 9.03 21.75
N GLN A 77 -0.68 10.27 21.30
CA GLN A 77 0.26 11.24 21.90
C GLN A 77 0.05 11.43 23.41
N LYS A 78 -1.19 11.29 23.88
CA LYS A 78 -1.58 11.44 25.29
C LYS A 78 -1.60 10.12 26.06
N ALA A 79 -1.41 8.99 25.39
CA ALA A 79 -1.45 7.66 25.98
C ALA A 79 -0.05 7.20 26.43
N SER A 80 -0.01 6.29 27.41
CA SER A 80 1.23 5.82 28.04
C SER A 80 2.24 5.23 27.05
N HIS A 81 1.78 4.64 25.94
CA HIS A 81 2.66 3.99 24.97
C HIS A 81 3.35 4.97 24.00
N HIS A 82 2.95 6.24 23.93
CA HIS A 82 3.63 7.23 23.07
C HIS A 82 5.13 7.35 23.35
N ALA A 83 5.53 7.19 24.61
CA ALA A 83 6.92 7.33 25.04
C ALA A 83 7.83 6.16 24.61
N VAL A 84 7.26 5.01 24.25
CA VAL A 84 8.01 3.76 24.05
C VAL A 84 7.66 3.01 22.77
N ALA A 85 6.56 3.37 22.10
CA ALA A 85 6.04 2.67 20.94
C ALA A 85 5.38 3.63 19.95
N THR A 86 5.68 3.43 18.67
CA THR A 86 5.03 4.07 17.52
C THR A 86 3.76 3.32 17.11
N CYS A 87 3.01 3.88 16.16
CA CYS A 87 1.79 3.25 15.65
C CYS A 87 2.03 1.81 15.14
N ASN A 88 3.13 1.60 14.41
CA ASN A 88 3.43 0.30 13.79
C ASN A 88 3.93 -0.74 14.79
N ASP A 89 4.40 -0.34 15.97
CA ASP A 89 4.83 -1.30 17.01
C ASP A 89 3.65 -2.08 17.59
N CYS A 90 2.44 -1.52 17.46
CA CYS A 90 1.18 -2.17 17.82
C CYS A 90 0.43 -2.69 16.60
N HIS A 91 0.27 -1.90 15.53
CA HIS A 91 -0.66 -2.20 14.43
C HIS A 91 -0.09 -3.04 13.29
N VAL A 92 1.20 -3.39 13.35
CA VAL A 92 1.90 -4.12 12.27
C VAL A 92 2.72 -5.28 12.86
N PRO A 93 2.82 -6.43 12.18
CA PRO A 93 3.72 -7.49 12.59
C PRO A 93 5.18 -7.03 12.57
N GLN A 94 6.03 -7.65 13.40
CA GLN A 94 7.44 -7.25 13.53
C GLN A 94 8.40 -8.11 12.69
N ASP A 95 7.91 -9.18 12.05
CA ASP A 95 8.68 -9.87 11.03
C ASP A 95 8.68 -9.05 9.72
N ILE A 96 9.77 -9.12 8.95
CA ILE A 96 9.97 -8.24 7.80
C ILE A 96 8.87 -8.44 6.73
N ILE A 97 8.52 -9.68 6.44
CA ILE A 97 7.59 -10.02 5.37
C ILE A 97 6.17 -9.59 5.76
N GLY A 98 5.71 -10.01 6.94
CA GLY A 98 4.43 -9.64 7.52
C GLY A 98 4.29 -8.13 7.67
N LYS A 99 5.35 -7.44 8.11
CA LYS A 99 5.36 -5.98 8.21
C LYS A 99 5.00 -5.30 6.90
N TYR A 100 5.74 -5.59 5.82
CA TYR A 100 5.53 -4.90 4.55
C TYR A 100 4.26 -5.38 3.84
N PHE A 101 3.89 -6.65 3.99
CA PHE A 101 2.62 -7.16 3.47
C PHE A 101 1.42 -6.48 4.13
N THR A 102 1.39 -6.42 5.47
CA THR A 102 0.33 -5.74 6.21
C THR A 102 0.28 -4.24 5.90
N LYS A 103 1.44 -3.58 5.77
CA LYS A 103 1.48 -2.16 5.36
C LYS A 103 0.89 -1.94 3.96
N ALA A 104 1.16 -2.84 3.01
CA ALA A 104 0.59 -2.78 1.68
C ALA A 104 -0.94 -3.04 1.68
N ASP A 105 -1.41 -4.08 2.38
CA ASP A 105 -2.84 -4.40 2.51
C ASP A 105 -3.61 -3.26 3.19
N HIS A 106 -3.09 -2.75 4.31
CA HIS A 106 -3.67 -1.62 5.02
C HIS A 106 -3.67 -0.36 4.15
N GLY A 107 -2.55 -0.04 3.48
CA GLY A 107 -2.46 1.09 2.56
C GLY A 107 -3.55 1.04 1.48
N TRP A 108 -3.67 -0.09 0.78
CA TRP A 108 -4.71 -0.29 -0.23
C TRP A 108 -6.13 -0.11 0.32
N ARG A 109 -6.43 -0.78 1.44
CA ARG A 109 -7.78 -0.77 2.04
C ARG A 109 -8.15 0.59 2.61
N HIS A 110 -7.21 1.29 3.23
CA HIS A 110 -7.42 2.63 3.76
C HIS A 110 -7.59 3.64 2.63
N SER A 111 -6.74 3.61 1.61
CA SER A 111 -6.90 4.48 0.44
C SER A 111 -8.26 4.26 -0.23
N ARG A 112 -8.65 3.01 -0.51
CA ARG A 112 -9.97 2.72 -1.08
C ARG A 112 -11.12 3.16 -0.16
N GLY A 113 -11.07 2.76 1.11
CA GLY A 113 -12.13 3.05 2.08
C GLY A 113 -12.33 4.54 2.29
N PHE A 114 -11.27 5.31 2.47
CA PHE A 114 -11.37 6.76 2.73
C PHE A 114 -11.65 7.57 1.46
N THR A 115 -11.19 7.14 0.28
CA THR A 115 -11.54 7.80 -0.99
C THR A 115 -13.00 7.56 -1.37
N LEU A 116 -13.53 6.36 -1.16
CA LEU A 116 -14.90 6.01 -1.52
C LEU A 116 -15.90 6.21 -0.37
N ASN A 117 -15.42 6.65 0.80
CA ASN A 117 -16.19 6.71 2.04
C ASN A 117 -16.88 5.37 2.38
N ASP A 118 -16.19 4.27 2.10
CA ASP A 118 -16.64 2.88 2.27
C ASP A 118 -15.97 2.27 3.51
N PHE A 119 -16.35 2.79 4.67
CA PHE A 119 -15.90 2.32 5.98
C PHE A 119 -16.99 2.53 7.03
N HIS A 120 -16.87 1.82 8.16
CA HIS A 120 -17.79 1.99 9.28
C HIS A 120 -17.37 3.19 10.13
N GLU A 121 -18.33 4.03 10.51
CA GLU A 121 -18.16 5.10 11.49
C GLU A 121 -18.90 4.73 12.79
N PRO A 122 -18.24 4.71 13.97
CA PRO A 122 -16.83 5.06 14.20
C PRO A 122 -15.85 4.04 13.59
N ILE A 123 -14.66 4.48 13.18
CA ILE A 123 -13.63 3.60 12.60
C ILE A 123 -13.32 2.42 13.53
N GLN A 124 -13.58 1.20 13.05
CA GLN A 124 -13.35 -0.03 13.79
C GLN A 124 -12.19 -0.83 13.21
N ILE A 125 -11.35 -1.37 14.10
CA ILE A 125 -10.29 -2.29 13.73
C ILE A 125 -10.88 -3.62 13.25
N LYS A 126 -10.36 -4.16 12.15
CA LYS A 126 -10.75 -5.50 11.71
C LYS A 126 -10.14 -6.56 12.61
N GLU A 127 -10.82 -7.71 12.70
CA GLU A 127 -10.41 -8.84 13.53
C GLU A 127 -8.99 -9.35 13.21
N SER A 128 -8.57 -9.31 11.94
CA SER A 128 -7.18 -9.64 11.55
C SER A 128 -6.14 -8.70 12.16
N SER A 129 -6.39 -7.39 12.12
CA SER A 129 -5.48 -6.37 12.64
C SER A 129 -5.53 -6.35 14.17
N ARG A 130 -6.68 -6.68 14.77
CA ARG A 130 -6.86 -6.85 16.20
C ARG A 130 -5.94 -7.94 16.77
N ARG A 131 -5.83 -9.08 16.11
CA ARG A 131 -4.89 -10.15 16.50
C ARG A 131 -3.44 -9.67 16.50
N VAL A 132 -3.02 -8.96 15.44
CA VAL A 132 -1.67 -8.37 15.37
C VAL A 132 -1.40 -7.43 16.57
N VAL A 133 -2.39 -6.62 16.96
CA VAL A 133 -2.27 -5.75 18.14
C VAL A 133 -2.07 -6.57 19.41
N LEU A 134 -2.87 -7.61 19.63
CA LEU A 134 -2.77 -8.46 20.81
C LEU A 134 -1.43 -9.23 20.85
N ASP A 135 -0.96 -9.75 19.71
CA ASP A 135 0.35 -10.40 19.60
C ASP A 135 1.48 -9.43 19.96
N ASN A 136 1.37 -8.17 19.53
CA ASN A 136 2.33 -7.12 19.88
C ASN A 136 2.25 -6.71 21.35
N CYS A 137 1.08 -6.76 21.99
CA CYS A 137 0.98 -6.60 23.44
C CYS A 137 1.79 -7.69 24.15
N VAL A 138 1.58 -8.96 23.79
CA VAL A 138 2.30 -10.09 24.41
C VAL A 138 3.80 -10.01 24.11
N ARG A 139 4.21 -9.64 22.90
CA ARG A 139 5.62 -9.50 22.52
C ARG A 139 6.40 -8.57 23.45
N CYS A 140 5.83 -7.43 23.83
CA CYS A 140 6.48 -6.48 24.73
C CYS A 140 6.25 -6.81 26.20
N HIS A 141 5.09 -7.39 26.54
CA HIS A 141 4.69 -7.69 27.92
C HIS A 141 4.92 -9.15 28.32
N GLN A 142 5.67 -9.94 27.55
CA GLN A 142 5.78 -11.38 27.74
C GLN A 142 6.15 -11.73 29.18
N GLY A 143 7.16 -11.07 29.76
CA GLY A 143 7.57 -11.31 31.15
C GLY A 143 6.51 -11.03 32.22
N MET A 144 5.45 -10.28 31.90
CA MET A 144 4.30 -10.06 32.79
C MET A 144 3.18 -11.10 32.58
N VAL A 145 3.03 -11.61 31.36
CA VAL A 145 1.88 -12.45 30.99
C VAL A 145 2.19 -13.93 30.87
N ASP A 146 3.46 -14.32 30.80
CA ASP A 146 3.93 -15.71 30.57
C ASP A 146 3.21 -16.74 31.46
N GLY A 147 3.07 -16.44 32.76
CA GLY A 147 2.38 -17.30 33.74
C GLY A 147 0.85 -17.26 33.69
N ILE A 148 0.25 -16.33 32.96
CA ILE A 148 -1.21 -16.13 32.83
C ILE A 148 -1.69 -16.71 31.50
N SER A 149 -0.90 -16.57 30.44
CA SER A 149 -1.22 -17.08 29.10
C SER A 149 -1.25 -18.61 29.02
N HIS A 150 -0.52 -19.31 29.90
CA HIS A 150 -0.55 -20.78 30.02
C HIS A 150 -1.70 -21.32 30.88
N ALA A 151 -2.41 -20.47 31.62
CA ALA A 151 -3.59 -20.86 32.41
C ALA A 151 -4.85 -21.08 31.54
N ALA A 152 -4.72 -20.99 30.21
CA ALA A 152 -5.67 -21.54 29.26
C ALA A 152 -5.71 -23.07 29.41
N VAL A 153 -6.69 -23.53 30.18
CA VAL A 153 -6.94 -24.89 30.63
C VAL A 153 -6.71 -25.97 29.54
N PRO A 154 -6.03 -27.10 29.86
CA PRO A 154 -5.98 -28.26 28.96
C PRO A 154 -7.40 -28.83 28.77
N GLY A 155 -7.89 -28.83 27.54
CA GLY A 155 -9.21 -29.41 27.18
C GLY A 155 -10.23 -28.41 26.63
N SER A 156 -9.96 -27.12 26.68
CA SER A 156 -10.79 -26.11 26.02
C SER A 156 -10.32 -25.86 24.58
N ALA A 157 -10.90 -26.61 23.65
CA ALA A 157 -10.93 -26.22 22.25
C ALA A 157 -11.70 -24.89 22.15
N GLY A 158 -10.98 -23.77 22.16
CA GLY A 158 -11.55 -22.43 22.02
C GLY A 158 -11.30 -21.43 23.15
N VAL A 159 -10.26 -21.57 23.98
CA VAL A 159 -9.88 -20.47 24.88
C VAL A 159 -9.42 -19.29 24.03
N GLU A 160 -10.21 -18.21 24.02
CA GLU A 160 -9.78 -16.91 23.53
C GLU A 160 -8.44 -16.54 24.18
N ALA A 161 -7.42 -16.29 23.35
CA ALA A 161 -6.22 -15.62 23.83
C ALA A 161 -6.64 -14.37 24.63
N ILE A 162 -5.95 -14.10 25.74
CA ILE A 162 -6.31 -12.99 26.64
C ILE A 162 -6.41 -11.70 25.83
N ASP A 163 -7.61 -11.15 25.79
CA ASP A 163 -7.89 -9.91 25.08
C ASP A 163 -7.49 -8.72 25.95
N CYS A 164 -6.22 -8.31 25.85
CA CYS A 164 -5.63 -7.26 26.66
C CYS A 164 -6.47 -5.97 26.61
N ILE A 165 -6.94 -5.58 25.42
CA ILE A 165 -7.65 -4.32 25.20
C ILE A 165 -9.12 -4.37 25.64
N ARG A 166 -9.66 -5.53 26.05
CA ARG A 166 -10.98 -5.60 26.69
C ARG A 166 -11.00 -4.81 28.00
N CYS A 167 -9.96 -4.99 28.82
CA CYS A 167 -9.78 -4.28 30.09
C CYS A 167 -8.89 -3.04 29.91
N HIS A 168 -7.80 -3.14 29.14
CA HIS A 168 -6.87 -2.03 28.88
C HIS A 168 -7.31 -1.16 27.71
N ALA A 169 -8.57 -0.74 27.70
CA ALA A 169 -9.22 -0.07 26.58
C ALA A 169 -8.60 1.28 26.17
N ARG A 170 -7.86 1.94 27.07
CA ARG A 170 -7.39 3.34 26.91
C ARG A 170 -5.90 3.48 26.64
N VAL A 171 -5.16 2.36 26.50
CA VAL A 171 -3.70 2.35 26.46
C VAL A 171 -3.07 2.92 25.19
N ALA A 172 -3.86 3.03 24.10
CA ALA A 172 -3.34 3.38 22.78
C ALA A 172 -3.94 4.66 22.19
N HIS A 173 -5.24 4.93 22.35
CA HIS A 173 -5.91 6.06 21.67
C HIS A 173 -6.78 6.92 22.61
N GLY A 174 -6.59 6.83 23.92
CA GLY A 174 -7.42 7.52 24.91
C GLY A 174 -8.79 6.85 25.12
N PRO A 175 -9.79 7.57 25.66
CA PRO A 175 -11.13 7.03 25.90
C PRO A 175 -11.83 6.60 24.61
N ARG A 176 -12.59 5.50 24.67
CA ARG A 176 -13.53 5.13 23.61
C ARG A 176 -14.63 6.19 23.57
N ARG A 177 -14.82 6.81 22.41
CA ARG A 177 -15.80 7.87 22.13
C ARG A 177 -16.79 7.37 21.11
#